data_AF-A0A377DRG2-F1
#
_entry.id   AF-A0A377DRG2-F1
#
_cell.length_a   1.000
_cell.length_b   1.000
_cell.length_c   1.000
_cell.angle_alpha   90.00
_cell.angle_beta   90.00
_cell.angle_gamma   90.00
#
_symmetry.space_group_name_H-M   'P 1'
#
loop_
_entity.id
_entity.type
_entity.pdbx_description
1 polymer ?
#
loop_
_entity_poly.entity_id
_entity_poly.type
_entity_poly.pdbx_seq_one_letter_code
_entity_poly.pdbx_strand_id
1 'polypeptide(L)' 'MNDPCAISCEPFIQWVVEDNFVAGRPAWEVAGVQMVNDVLPWEEMKLRMLNGSHSFLA' A
#
# COMPACT_ATOMS: atom_id res chain seq x y z
N MET A 1 -29.84 -0.71 6.99
CA MET A 1 -28.79 -1.73 7.18
C MET A 1 -27.86 -1.17 8.23
N ASN A 2 -27.82 -1.75 9.43
CA ASN A 2 -26.93 -1.28 10.51
C ASN A 2 -25.71 -2.19 10.50
N ASP A 3 -24.55 -1.65 10.13
CA ASP A 3 -23.26 -2.33 10.20
C ASP A 3 -22.38 -1.60 11.21
N PRO A 4 -22.28 -2.10 12.47
CA PRO A 4 -21.50 -1.45 13.51
C PRO A 4 -19.98 -1.52 13.28
N CYS A 5 -19.53 -2.27 12.27
CA CYS A 5 -18.11 -2.46 11.93
C CYS A 5 -17.76 -1.91 10.54
N ALA A 6 -18.63 -1.07 9.95
CA ALA A 6 -18.34 -0.44 8.67
C ALA A 6 -17.07 0.43 8.73
N ILE A 7 -16.21 0.28 7.72
CA ILE A 7 -15.00 1.10 7.54
C ILE A 7 -15.20 2.00 6.31
N SER A 8 -14.87 3.28 6.46
CA SER A 8 -14.84 4.24 5.35
C SER A 8 -13.40 4.61 5.02
N CYS A 9 -13.07 4.60 3.73
CA CYS A 9 -11.75 4.94 3.20
C CYS A 9 -11.91 5.65 1.85
N GLU A 10 -10.83 6.32 1.42
CA GLU A 10 -10.78 6.88 0.07
C GLU A 10 -10.78 5.77 -0.99
N PRO A 11 -11.16 6.07 -2.25
CA PRO A 11 -11.16 5.06 -3.31
C PRO A 11 -9.76 4.60 -3.72
N PHE A 12 -8.73 5.43 -3.49
CA PHE A 12 -7.37 5.12 -3.89
C PHE A 12 -6.76 4.05 -2.98
N ILE A 13 -6.14 3.03 -3.59
CA ILE A 13 -5.39 1.99 -2.91
C ILE A 13 -4.16 1.62 -3.75
N GLN A 14 -3.01 1.50 -3.11
CA GLN A 14 -1.78 1.04 -3.73
C GLN A 14 -1.03 0.15 -2.74
N TRP A 15 -0.52 -0.97 -3.24
CA TRP A 15 0.36 -1.85 -2.48
C TRP A 15 1.52 -2.29 -3.38
N VAL A 16 2.74 -1.97 -2.95
CA VAL A 16 3.99 -2.36 -3.60
C VAL A 16 4.73 -3.29 -2.66
N VAL A 17 5.17 -4.44 -3.15
CA VAL A 17 5.73 -5.52 -2.34
C VAL A 17 6.97 -6.07 -3.02
N GLU A 18 8.05 -6.27 -2.25
CA GLU A 18 9.21 -7.02 -2.72
C GLU A 18 8.88 -8.50 -2.87
N ASP A 19 9.12 -9.06 -4.05
CA ASP A 19 8.79 -10.45 -4.35
C ASP A 19 9.85 -11.44 -3.84
N ASN A 20 9.94 -11.55 -2.52
CA ASN A 20 10.94 -12.38 -1.85
C ASN A 20 10.32 -13.27 -0.75
N PHE A 21 9.54 -14.26 -1.17
CA PHE A 21 8.78 -15.15 -0.28
C PHE A 21 9.39 -16.55 -0.22
N VAL A 22 9.69 -17.03 1.00
CA VAL A 22 10.34 -18.33 1.24
C VAL A 22 9.45 -19.56 1.00
N ALA A 23 8.12 -19.38 1.02
CA ALA A 23 7.15 -20.47 0.95
C ALA A 23 5.99 -20.13 -0.01
N GLY A 24 6.33 -19.49 -1.13
CA GLY A 24 5.33 -18.97 -2.07
C GLY A 24 4.49 -17.83 -1.47
N ARG A 25 3.59 -17.30 -2.29
CA ARG A 25 2.64 -16.25 -1.92
C ARG A 25 1.38 -16.36 -2.78
N PRO A 26 0.25 -15.75 -2.37
CA PRO A 26 -0.89 -15.58 -3.26
C PRO A 26 -0.50 -14.79 -4.51
N ALA A 27 -1.28 -14.98 -5.59
CA ALA A 27 -1.18 -14.20 -6.82
C ALA A 27 -1.79 -12.79 -6.66
N TRP A 28 -1.29 -12.03 -5.68
CA TRP A 28 -1.79 -10.70 -5.34
C TRP A 28 -1.69 -9.69 -6.49
N GLU A 29 -0.81 -9.93 -7.47
CA GLU A 29 -0.73 -9.16 -8.71
C GLU A 29 -2.07 -9.16 -9.48
N VAL A 30 -2.88 -10.21 -9.35
CA VAL A 30 -4.23 -10.27 -9.94
C VAL A 30 -5.18 -9.27 -9.29
N ALA A 31 -4.94 -8.92 -8.03
CA ALA A 31 -5.68 -7.90 -7.30
C ALA A 31 -5.10 -6.48 -7.47
N GLY A 32 -4.10 -6.30 -8.33
CA GLY A 32 -3.47 -5.00 -8.60
C GLY A 32 -2.25 -4.66 -7.74
N VAL A 33 -1.74 -5.61 -6.94
CA VAL A 33 -0.51 -5.41 -6.15
C VAL A 33 0.71 -5.40 -7.08
N GLN A 34 1.60 -4.43 -6.88
CA GLN A 34 2.83 -4.30 -7.65
C GLN A 34 3.94 -5.13 -7.01
N MET A 35 4.33 -6.23 -7.67
CA MET A 35 5.46 -7.07 -7.27
C MET A 35 6.74 -6.51 -7.87
N VAL A 36 7.73 -6.18 -7.03
CA VAL A 36 8.99 -5.54 -7.43
C VAL A 36 10.19 -6.25 -6.82
N ASN A 37 11.38 -5.98 -7.33
CA ASN A 37 12.63 -6.50 -6.74
C ASN A 37 13.21 -5.59 -5.64
N ASP A 38 12.82 -4.31 -5.62
CA ASP A 38 13.26 -3.30 -4.67
C ASP A 38 12.11 -2.31 -4.42
N VAL A 39 11.65 -2.22 -3.18
CA VAL A 39 10.53 -1.36 -2.78
C VAL A 39 10.98 0.04 -2.34
N LEU A 40 12.28 0.22 -2.04
CA LEU A 40 12.80 1.42 -1.42
C LEU A 40 12.42 2.72 -2.16
N PRO A 41 12.49 2.81 -3.50
CA PRO A 41 12.10 4.04 -4.21
C PRO A 41 10.63 4.42 -4.01
N TRP A 42 9.73 3.43 -3.87
CA TRP A 42 8.30 3.64 -3.66
C TRP A 42 8.01 4.10 -2.23
N GLU A 43 8.70 3.51 -1.26
CA GLU A 43 8.61 3.89 0.15
C GLU A 43 9.08 5.33 0.35
N GLU A 44 10.24 5.69 -0.18
CA GLU A 44 10.78 7.04 -0.06
C GLU A 44 9.84 8.09 -0.68
N MET A 45 9.27 7.81 -1.85
CA MET A 45 8.29 8.68 -2.49
C MET A 45 7.08 8.90 -1.58
N LYS A 46 6.45 7.81 -1.12
CA LYS A 46 5.24 7.88 -0.27
C LYS A 46 5.54 8.58 1.06
N LEU A 47 6.65 8.22 1.71
CA LEU A 47 7.03 8.78 3.00
C LEU A 47 7.36 10.26 2.92
N ARG A 48 8.09 10.70 1.89
CA ARG A 48 8.50 12.10 1.75
C ARG A 48 7.39 12.99 1.22
N MET A 49 6.67 12.53 0.18
CA MET A 49 5.68 13.37 -0.49
C MET A 49 4.31 13.31 0.18
N LEU A 50 3.79 12.11 0.49
CA LEU A 50 2.45 12.00 1.07
C LEU A 50 2.48 12.16 2.60
N ASN A 51 3.24 11.31 3.30
CA ASN A 51 3.32 11.40 4.76
C ASN A 51 3.99 12.69 5.22
N GLY A 52 5.03 13.14 4.52
CA GLY A 52 5.70 14.40 4.81
C GLY A 52 4.74 15.59 4.73
N SER A 53 3.93 15.69 3.67
CA SER A 53 2.92 16.74 3.56
C SER A 53 1.80 16.63 4.60
N HIS A 54 1.34 15.43 4.93
CA HIS A 54 0.36 15.24 6.02
C HIS A 54 0.91 15.75 7.35
N SER A 55 2.14 15.37 7.72
CA SER A 55 2.77 15.84 8.96
C SER A 55 3.02 17.34 8.99
N PHE A 56 3.27 17.96 7.83
CA PHE A 56 3.40 19.41 7.73
C PHE A 56 2.06 20.15 7.95
N LEU A 57 0.94 19.54 7.54
CA LEU A 57 -0.39 20.13 7.63
C LEU A 57 -1.14 19.81 8.93
N ALA A 58 -0.72 18.76 9.65
CA ALA A 58 -1.31 18.32 10.93
C ALA A 58 -0.95 19.26 12.08
#